data_AF-A0A914Z6N6-F1
#
_entry.id   AF-A0A914Z6N6-F1
#
_cell.length_a   1.000
_cell.length_b   1.000
_cell.length_c   1.000
_cell.angle_alpha   90.00
_cell.angle_beta   90.00
_cell.angle_gamma   90.00
#
_symmetry.space_group_name_H-M   'P 1'
#
loop_
_entity.id
_entity.type
_entity.pdbx_description
1 polymer ?
#
loop_
_entity_poly.entity_id
_entity_poly.type
_entity_poly.pdbx_seq_one_letter_code
_entity_poly.pdbx_strand_id
1 'polypeptide(L)'
;MQISLAHLWQANEEKNAYGKLENETLLAIAYKALYHDDALIGVVGIEFLYNKMATWLKTHGCDPQNEQIRCYLLDEHGYIFYSSQKDISYDGTLKEFTLSQKRPRYVKTSPIGRFFGHLNRITEWTMHTLIEKGFYKRVNFADNQAMCDAQTKTVAASSTIAVPFSHLKNLILWVSTHLLRVIGQYAAFLSTSFFSSLIPPTAAYTTTFKTPAGGRSPCQKQSPFYIADTKHSKMASASLLEADSAERPCKQNAAQCAIRVYANWIEKTNLLLVVVSQDQQSSCYDETQCPMSSPTIVPFSFEPVVDSTADKKMHISGATITNGSELDPLLCQYSVPTQRKNVLQCIKEDDVDESTLPCSISSRIHSIPAFSYFLSVFLFVIVVNNF
;
A
#
# COMPACT_ATOMS: atom_id res chain seq x y z
N MET A 1 23.88 -16.19 9.20
CA MET A 1 23.07 -16.24 10.43
C MET A 1 22.17 -15.02 10.38
N GLN A 2 20.87 -15.22 10.57
CA GLN A 2 19.87 -14.16 10.49
C GLN A 2 19.34 -13.90 11.90
N ILE A 3 19.06 -12.64 12.26
CA ILE A 3 18.68 -12.26 13.61
C ILE A 3 17.36 -11.47 13.60
N SER A 4 16.42 -11.84 14.47
CA SER A 4 15.11 -11.19 14.62
C SER A 4 14.81 -10.87 16.09
N LEU A 5 13.81 -10.02 16.35
CA LEU A 5 13.36 -9.67 17.69
C LEU A 5 11.97 -10.23 17.99
N ALA A 6 11.77 -10.66 19.22
CA ALA A 6 10.52 -11.12 19.80
C ALA A 6 10.33 -10.48 21.19
N HIS A 7 9.12 -10.54 21.73
CA HIS A 7 8.80 -9.93 23.02
C HIS A 7 8.91 -10.93 24.17
N LEU A 8 9.42 -10.48 25.31
CA LEU A 8 9.48 -11.27 26.54
C LEU A 8 9.07 -10.43 27.76
N TRP A 9 8.07 -10.91 28.50
CA TRP A 9 7.67 -10.35 29.78
C TRP A 9 8.46 -10.99 30.93
N GLN A 10 8.92 -10.18 31.88
CA GLN A 10 9.67 -10.61 33.05
C GLN A 10 8.85 -10.40 34.32
N ALA A 11 8.98 -11.32 35.27
CA ALA A 11 8.28 -11.24 36.55
C ALA A 11 8.75 -10.08 37.43
N ASN A 12 10.02 -9.68 37.30
CA ASN A 12 10.64 -8.61 38.08
C ASN A 12 11.09 -7.48 37.16
N GLU A 13 11.07 -6.25 37.67
CA GLU A 13 11.63 -5.09 36.98
C GLU A 13 13.16 -5.14 37.01
N GLU A 14 13.77 -5.09 35.83
CA GLU A 14 15.21 -5.01 35.68
C GLU A 14 15.59 -3.69 35.01
N LYS A 15 16.80 -3.19 35.33
CA LYS A 15 17.34 -2.03 34.64
C LYS A 15 17.78 -2.43 33.24
N ASN A 16 17.19 -1.83 32.23
CA ASN A 16 17.56 -2.04 30.84
C ASN A 16 18.91 -1.35 30.51
N ALA A 17 19.48 -1.68 29.34
CA ALA A 17 20.77 -1.17 28.86
C ALA A 17 20.78 0.36 28.69
N TYR A 18 19.60 0.98 28.57
CA TYR A 18 19.39 2.42 28.44
C TYR A 18 19.16 3.12 29.79
N GLY A 19 19.14 2.36 30.89
CA GLY A 19 19.03 2.87 32.25
C GLY A 19 17.61 3.00 32.79
N LYS A 20 16.59 2.56 32.05
CA LYS A 20 15.19 2.53 32.51
C LYS A 20 14.89 1.24 33.24
N LEU A 21 14.07 1.34 34.28
CA LEU A 21 13.56 0.19 35.02
C LEU A 21 12.29 -0.30 34.32
N GLU A 22 12.29 -1.52 33.79
CA GLU A 22 11.18 -2.08 33.01
C GLU A 22 11.00 -3.57 33.35
N ASN A 23 9.76 -4.06 33.31
CA ASN A 23 9.40 -5.47 33.45
C ASN A 23 9.29 -6.20 32.10
N GLU A 24 9.62 -5.52 31.02
CA GLU A 24 9.56 -6.04 29.65
C GLU A 24 10.95 -6.01 29.04
N THR A 25 11.25 -7.00 28.21
CA THR A 25 12.49 -7.06 27.46
C THR A 25 12.26 -7.59 26.05
N LEU A 26 13.27 -7.42 25.21
CA LEU A 26 13.27 -7.97 23.87
C LEU A 26 14.11 -9.25 23.86
N LEU A 27 13.59 -10.27 23.20
CA LEU A 27 14.26 -11.53 22.91
C LEU A 27 14.83 -11.46 21.50
N ALA A 28 16.13 -11.61 21.34
CA ALA A 28 16.76 -11.72 20.04
C ALA A 28 16.90 -13.20 19.67
N ILE A 29 16.53 -13.55 18.45
CA ILE A 29 16.57 -14.91 17.91
C ILE A 29 17.56 -14.91 16.76
N ALA A 30 18.66 -15.64 16.87
CA ALA A 30 19.60 -15.85 15.78
C ALA A 30 19.44 -17.26 15.23
N TYR A 31 19.26 -17.41 13.91
CA TYR A 31 19.06 -18.70 13.27
C TYR A 31 19.95 -18.92 12.04
N LYS A 32 20.16 -20.20 11.73
CA LYS A 32 20.96 -20.66 10.60
C LYS A 32 20.40 -21.98 10.06
N ALA A 33 20.26 -22.05 8.73
CA ALA A 33 19.95 -23.26 8.02
C ALA A 33 21.13 -24.26 8.05
N LEU A 34 20.82 -25.54 8.25
CA LEU A 34 21.74 -26.66 8.20
C LEU A 34 21.59 -27.37 6.86
N TYR A 35 22.71 -27.53 6.17
CA TYR A 35 22.79 -28.22 4.90
C TYR A 35 23.69 -29.46 5.03
N HIS A 36 23.31 -30.54 4.35
CA HIS A 36 24.14 -31.71 4.12
C HIS A 36 23.98 -32.10 2.66
N ASP A 37 25.09 -32.19 1.93
CA ASP A 37 25.11 -32.47 0.50
C ASP A 37 24.12 -31.58 -0.28
N ASP A 38 24.17 -30.27 -0.02
CA ASP A 38 23.29 -29.23 -0.58
C ASP A 38 21.78 -29.38 -0.27
N ALA A 39 21.38 -30.39 0.51
CA ALA A 39 20.02 -30.54 1.00
C ALA A 39 19.82 -29.81 2.33
N LEU A 40 18.77 -29.01 2.43
CA LEU A 40 18.33 -28.38 3.68
C LEU A 40 17.76 -29.47 4.62
N ILE A 41 18.42 -29.73 5.74
CA ILE A 41 17.94 -30.71 6.74
C ILE A 41 17.12 -30.04 7.84
N GLY A 42 17.41 -28.78 8.15
CA GLY A 42 16.69 -28.06 9.21
C GLY A 42 17.23 -26.66 9.46
N VAL A 43 16.63 -25.99 10.43
CA VAL A 43 17.05 -24.67 10.90
C VAL A 43 17.30 -24.76 12.39
N VAL A 44 18.49 -24.34 12.82
CA VAL A 44 18.83 -24.22 14.23
C VAL A 44 18.87 -22.75 14.62
N GLY A 45 18.48 -22.46 15.86
CA GLY A 45 18.49 -21.10 16.38
C GLY A 45 18.91 -21.05 17.85
N ILE A 46 19.36 -19.88 18.25
CA ILE A 46 19.62 -19.50 19.64
C ILE A 46 18.77 -18.29 19.98
N GLU A 47 18.24 -18.28 21.18
CA GLU A 47 17.51 -17.15 21.74
C GLU A 47 18.37 -16.52 22.83
N PHE A 48 18.47 -15.19 22.82
CA PHE A 48 19.24 -14.46 23.82
C PHE A 48 18.56 -13.14 24.16
N LEU A 49 18.76 -12.68 25.39
CA LEU A 49 18.19 -11.43 25.86
C LEU A 49 18.86 -10.26 25.12
N TYR A 50 18.06 -9.46 24.42
CA TYR A 50 18.51 -8.24 23.75
C TYR A 50 19.23 -7.29 24.74
N ASN A 51 18.74 -7.23 25.98
CA ASN A 51 19.33 -6.40 27.03
C ASN A 51 20.81 -6.74 27.28
N LYS A 52 21.19 -8.02 27.23
CA LYS A 52 22.58 -8.46 27.42
C LYS A 52 23.45 -8.02 26.24
N MET A 53 22.96 -8.14 25.02
CA MET A 53 23.64 -7.66 23.82
C MET A 53 23.80 -6.13 23.83
N ALA A 54 22.73 -5.39 24.15
CA ALA A 54 22.78 -3.93 24.23
C ALA A 54 23.75 -3.45 25.31
N THR A 55 23.82 -4.14 26.45
CA THR A 55 24.82 -3.87 27.50
C THR A 55 26.24 -4.16 27.03
N TRP A 56 26.43 -5.24 26.25
CA TRP A 56 27.73 -5.55 25.65
C TRP A 56 28.17 -4.50 24.62
N LEU A 57 27.27 -4.01 23.76
CA LEU A 57 27.58 -2.92 22.82
C LEU A 57 27.92 -1.61 23.54
N LYS A 58 27.23 -1.32 24.65
CA LYS A 58 27.54 -0.18 25.51
C LYS A 58 28.98 -0.23 26.02
N THR A 59 29.47 -1.38 26.48
CA THR A 59 30.86 -1.52 26.97
C THR A 59 31.91 -1.46 25.86
N HIS A 60 31.50 -1.58 24.59
CA HIS A 60 32.37 -1.56 23.42
C HIS A 60 32.25 -0.26 22.60
N GLY A 61 31.93 0.86 23.24
CA GLY A 61 32.01 2.20 22.64
C GLY A 61 30.69 2.75 22.07
N CYS A 62 29.61 1.95 22.08
CA CYS A 62 28.26 2.38 21.69
C CYS A 62 27.42 2.73 22.92
N ASP A 63 27.92 3.60 23.80
CA ASP A 63 27.19 3.97 25.03
C ASP A 63 25.96 4.82 24.70
N PRO A 64 24.74 4.42 25.11
CA PRO A 64 23.54 5.22 24.91
C PRO A 64 23.55 6.62 25.54
N GLN A 65 24.45 6.88 26.49
CA GLN A 65 24.62 8.19 27.11
C GLN A 65 25.54 9.12 26.29
N ASN A 66 26.29 8.59 25.32
CA ASN A 66 27.16 9.40 24.48
C ASN A 66 26.37 10.02 23.33
N GLU A 67 26.13 11.33 23.38
CA GLU A 67 25.44 12.03 22.29
C GLU A 67 26.35 12.31 21.08
N GLN A 68 27.68 12.27 21.24
CA GLN A 68 28.63 12.51 20.16
C GLN A 68 28.76 11.32 19.21
N ILE A 69 28.48 10.10 19.69
CA ILE A 69 28.60 8.88 18.90
C ILE A 69 27.27 8.14 18.96
N ARG A 70 26.64 7.93 17.80
CA ARG A 70 25.48 7.07 17.66
C ARG A 70 25.81 5.83 16.85
N CYS A 71 25.55 4.68 17.44
CA CYS A 71 25.67 3.39 16.79
C CYS A 71 24.30 2.84 16.42
N TYR A 72 24.24 2.21 15.25
CA TYR A 72 23.08 1.49 14.76
C TYR A 72 23.53 0.11 14.26
N LEU A 73 22.78 -0.93 14.59
CA LEU A 73 22.86 -2.21 13.87
C LEU A 73 21.67 -2.31 12.94
N LEU A 74 21.95 -2.43 11.64
CA LEU A 74 20.95 -2.55 10.60
C LEU A 74 20.90 -4.00 10.11
N ASP A 75 19.69 -4.48 9.81
CA ASP A 75 19.51 -5.77 9.17
C ASP A 75 19.68 -5.68 7.63
N GLU A 76 19.44 -6.80 6.95
CA GLU A 76 19.52 -6.93 5.49
C GLU A 76 18.54 -6.03 4.73
N HIS A 77 17.53 -5.49 5.39
CA HIS A 77 16.52 -4.61 4.81
C HIS A 77 16.67 -3.15 5.24
N GLY A 78 17.65 -2.84 6.10
CA GLY A 78 17.87 -1.50 6.63
C GLY A 78 16.93 -1.16 7.79
N TYR A 79 16.31 -2.14 8.44
CA TYR A 79 15.63 -1.95 9.71
C TYR A 79 16.62 -1.94 10.87
N ILE A 80 16.31 -1.13 11.87
CA ILE A 80 17.17 -0.95 13.03
C ILE A 80 16.96 -2.10 14.01
N PHE A 81 17.95 -2.97 14.12
CA PHE A 81 18.00 -4.01 15.13
C PHE A 81 18.50 -3.46 16.48
N TYR A 82 19.48 -2.55 16.47
CA TYR A 82 19.99 -1.89 17.68
C TYR A 82 20.24 -0.40 17.43
N SER A 83 20.06 0.43 18.46
CA SER A 83 20.35 1.86 18.45
C SER A 83 20.93 2.30 19.79
N SER A 84 21.99 3.10 19.79
CA SER A 84 22.52 3.73 21.00
C SER A 84 21.84 5.07 21.32
N GLN A 85 20.59 5.27 20.88
CA GLN A 85 19.84 6.47 21.26
C GLN A 85 19.49 6.42 22.75
N LYS A 86 19.61 7.56 23.43
CA LYS A 86 19.22 7.70 24.83
C LYS A 86 17.72 7.46 25.06
N ASP A 87 17.40 7.00 26.26
CA ASP A 87 16.03 6.85 26.76
C ASP A 87 15.14 5.90 25.94
N ILE A 88 15.71 4.88 25.28
CA ILE A 88 14.90 3.84 24.64
C ILE A 88 14.16 3.02 25.71
N SER A 89 12.86 2.82 25.46
CA SER A 89 11.97 1.98 26.27
C SER A 89 11.54 0.75 25.47
N TYR A 90 11.57 -0.43 26.09
CA TYR A 90 11.14 -1.66 25.44
C TYR A 90 9.61 -1.69 25.24
N ASP A 91 8.82 -1.26 26.23
CA ASP A 91 7.36 -1.08 26.15
C ASP A 91 6.96 -0.17 24.98
N GLY A 92 7.67 0.97 24.83
CA GLY A 92 7.44 1.89 23.71
C GLY A 92 7.66 1.27 22.33
N THR A 93 8.52 0.26 22.23
CA THR A 93 8.74 -0.49 20.98
C THR A 93 7.54 -1.39 20.67
N LEU A 94 6.91 -1.97 21.70
CA LEU A 94 5.79 -2.93 21.57
C LEU A 94 4.46 -2.27 21.23
N LYS A 95 4.20 -1.11 21.83
CA LYS A 95 2.98 -0.33 21.54
C LYS A 95 2.94 0.07 20.07
N GLU A 96 4.07 0.34 19.44
CA GLU A 96 4.11 0.66 18.02
C GLU A 96 3.78 -0.54 17.12
N PHE A 97 4.27 -1.74 17.45
CA PHE A 97 3.94 -2.96 16.72
C PHE A 97 2.45 -3.34 16.82
N THR A 98 1.79 -2.99 17.92
CA THR A 98 0.40 -3.38 18.19
C THR A 98 -0.64 -2.30 17.87
N LEU A 99 -0.29 -1.01 17.92
CA LEU A 99 -1.22 0.12 17.75
C LEU A 99 -1.19 0.78 16.36
N SER A 100 -0.66 0.13 15.32
CA SER A 100 -0.59 0.71 13.96
C SER A 100 -1.95 1.13 13.35
N GLN A 101 -3.08 0.93 14.05
CA GLN A 101 -4.40 1.33 13.58
C GLN A 101 -5.08 2.53 14.28
N LYS A 102 -4.68 3.01 15.48
CA LYS A 102 -5.46 4.09 16.13
C LYS A 102 -4.64 5.09 16.97
N ARG A 103 -4.43 6.27 16.34
CA ARG A 103 -4.03 7.60 16.88
C ARG A 103 -2.53 7.85 17.12
N PRO A 104 -1.99 9.00 16.67
CA PRO A 104 -0.65 9.43 17.01
C PRO A 104 -0.70 10.11 18.38
N ARG A 105 -0.41 9.37 19.45
CA ARG A 105 -0.04 10.01 20.72
C ARG A 105 1.48 10.18 20.67
N TYR A 106 1.96 11.41 20.82
CA TYR A 106 3.38 11.82 20.90
C TYR A 106 4.09 11.09 22.03
N VAL A 107 4.39 9.81 21.85
CA VAL A 107 5.39 9.08 22.61
C VAL A 107 6.62 9.12 21.73
N LYS A 108 7.77 9.54 22.27
CA LYS A 108 9.05 9.42 21.58
C LYS A 108 9.28 7.94 21.32
N THR A 109 8.93 7.51 20.12
CA THR A 109 8.85 6.11 19.74
C THR A 109 10.25 5.52 19.64
N SER A 110 10.34 4.23 19.95
CA SER A 110 11.61 3.51 19.89
C SER A 110 12.10 3.46 18.44
N PRO A 111 13.39 3.73 18.16
CA PRO A 111 13.95 3.58 16.82
C PRO A 111 14.05 2.10 16.39
N ILE A 112 13.96 1.15 17.32
CA ILE A 112 14.11 -0.28 17.06
C ILE A 112 12.95 -0.78 16.19
N GLY A 113 13.25 -1.56 15.14
CA GLY A 113 12.28 -2.12 14.20
C GLY A 113 11.82 -1.14 13.11
N ARG A 114 12.23 0.13 13.17
CA ARG A 114 11.91 1.13 12.15
C ARG A 114 12.93 1.11 11.02
N PHE A 115 12.50 1.56 9.85
CA PHE A 115 13.39 1.75 8.72
C PHE A 115 14.36 2.90 9.00
N PHE A 116 15.66 2.64 8.85
CA PHE A 116 16.72 3.57 9.25
C PHE A 116 16.62 4.92 8.55
N GLY A 117 16.29 4.93 7.26
CA GLY A 117 16.21 6.15 6.46
C GLY A 117 15.11 7.13 6.87
N HIS A 118 14.19 6.77 7.78
CA HIS A 118 13.02 7.59 8.17
C HIS A 118 13.05 8.12 9.60
N LEU A 119 14.15 7.91 10.35
CA LEU A 119 14.23 8.42 11.71
C LEU A 119 14.47 9.92 11.78
N ASN A 120 15.47 10.42 11.05
CA ASN A 120 15.83 11.83 11.01
C ASN A 120 16.63 12.13 9.74
N ARG A 121 16.98 13.40 9.56
CA ARG A 121 17.72 13.87 8.39
C ARG A 121 19.10 13.21 8.21
N ILE A 122 19.78 12.90 9.30
CA ILE A 122 21.12 12.28 9.26
C ILE A 122 21.00 10.83 8.81
N THR A 123 20.04 10.08 9.35
CA THR A 123 19.85 8.67 8.98
C THR A 123 19.31 8.55 7.55
N GLU A 124 18.46 9.48 7.11
CA GLU A 124 18.04 9.61 5.71
C GLU A 124 19.23 9.80 4.77
N TRP A 125 20.09 10.79 5.07
CA TRP A 125 21.30 11.05 4.28
C TRP A 125 22.28 9.87 4.33
N THR A 126 22.48 9.28 5.52
CA THR A 126 23.36 8.13 5.69
C THR A 126 22.87 6.93 4.89
N MET A 127 21.56 6.66 4.91
CA MET A 127 20.96 5.58 4.13
C MET A 127 21.15 5.80 2.63
N HIS A 128 21.00 7.05 2.16
CA HIS A 128 21.31 7.40 0.77
C HIS A 128 22.77 7.09 0.42
N THR A 129 23.72 7.53 1.26
CA THR A 129 25.15 7.27 1.08
C THR A 129 25.46 5.77 1.08
N LEU A 130 24.82 4.99 1.95
CA LEU A 130 24.95 3.53 1.98
C LEU A 130 24.49 2.89 0.66
N ILE A 131 23.43 3.40 0.05
CA ILE A 131 22.95 2.94 -1.26
C ILE A 131 23.94 3.32 -2.36
N GLU A 132 24.41 4.57 -2.38
CA GLU A 132 25.38 5.06 -3.39
C GLU A 132 26.71 4.29 -3.33
N LYS A 133 27.17 3.94 -2.13
CA LYS A 133 28.40 3.17 -1.91
C LYS A 133 28.21 1.66 -2.10
N GLY A 134 27.00 1.20 -2.43
CA GLY A 134 26.72 -0.20 -2.75
C GLY A 134 26.56 -1.14 -1.54
N PHE A 135 26.32 -0.62 -0.34
CA PHE A 135 25.96 -1.46 0.82
C PHE A 135 24.53 -2.01 0.70
N TYR A 136 23.62 -1.20 0.14
CA TYR A 136 22.24 -1.58 -0.12
C TYR A 136 21.87 -1.32 -1.57
N LYS A 137 21.03 -2.21 -2.13
CA LYS A 137 20.42 -2.06 -3.43
C LYS A 137 18.94 -1.71 -3.28
N ARG A 138 18.50 -0.65 -3.97
CA ARG A 138 17.07 -0.34 -4.11
C ARG A 138 16.42 -1.32 -5.10
N VAL A 139 15.32 -1.94 -4.69
CA VAL A 139 14.47 -2.82 -5.50
C VAL A 139 13.03 -2.37 -5.36
N ASN A 140 12.34 -2.12 -6.46
CA ASN A 140 10.93 -1.73 -6.42
C ASN A 140 10.07 -2.99 -6.41
N PHE A 141 9.23 -3.13 -5.39
CA PHE A 141 8.24 -4.19 -5.29
C PHE A 141 6.86 -3.62 -5.64
N ALA A 142 6.19 -4.31 -6.56
CA ALA A 142 4.81 -4.01 -6.93
C ALA A 142 3.90 -5.11 -6.39
N ASP A 143 2.94 -4.72 -5.55
CA ASP A 143 1.87 -5.58 -5.09
C ASP A 143 0.61 -5.27 -5.90
N ASN A 144 0.27 -6.19 -6.81
CA ASN A 144 -0.93 -6.10 -7.66
C ASN A 144 -2.20 -6.60 -6.95
N GLN A 145 -2.08 -7.14 -5.73
CA GLN A 145 -3.18 -7.71 -4.95
C GLN A 145 -3.47 -6.90 -3.68
N ALA A 146 -2.93 -5.69 -3.57
CA ALA A 146 -3.14 -4.82 -2.43
C ALA A 146 -4.59 -4.29 -2.38
N MET A 147 -5.05 -3.96 -1.17
CA MET A 147 -6.29 -3.21 -0.94
C MET A 147 -5.95 -1.75 -0.63
N CYS A 148 -6.56 -0.82 -1.35
CA CYS A 148 -6.49 0.62 -1.08
C CYS A 148 -7.80 1.10 -0.49
N ASP A 149 -7.72 2.09 0.40
CA ASP A 149 -8.90 2.86 0.76
C ASP A 149 -9.42 3.57 -0.50
N ALA A 150 -10.74 3.67 -0.64
CA ALA A 150 -11.34 4.40 -1.75
C ALA A 150 -10.72 5.79 -1.82
N GLN A 151 -10.07 6.09 -2.95
CA GLN A 151 -9.62 7.44 -3.23
C GLN A 151 -10.84 8.34 -3.07
N THR A 152 -10.76 9.30 -2.15
CA THR A 152 -11.72 10.39 -2.12
C THR A 152 -11.53 11.12 -3.44
N LYS A 153 -12.33 10.77 -4.45
CA LYS A 153 -12.43 11.56 -5.67
C LYS A 153 -12.73 12.95 -5.18
N THR A 154 -11.74 13.85 -5.21
CA THR A 154 -11.96 15.27 -5.02
C THR A 154 -12.91 15.63 -6.15
N VAL A 155 -14.20 15.66 -5.81
CA VAL A 155 -15.24 16.00 -6.77
C VAL A 155 -14.86 17.38 -7.26
N ALA A 156 -14.47 17.47 -8.53
CA ALA A 156 -14.24 18.74 -9.18
C ALA A 156 -15.46 19.63 -8.86
N ALA A 157 -15.20 20.88 -8.48
CA ALA A 157 -16.18 21.83 -7.96
C ALA A 157 -17.27 22.25 -8.98
N SER A 158 -17.63 21.40 -9.94
CA SER A 158 -18.65 21.61 -10.96
C SER A 158 -19.96 20.84 -10.72
N SER A 159 -20.04 19.93 -9.73
CA SER A 159 -21.27 19.16 -9.48
C SER A 159 -22.33 19.88 -8.64
N THR A 160 -22.06 21.08 -8.12
CA THR A 160 -22.99 21.83 -7.27
C THR A 160 -24.23 22.35 -8.01
N ILE A 161 -24.24 22.35 -9.35
CA ILE A 161 -25.39 22.80 -10.16
C ILE A 161 -26.37 21.65 -10.49
N ALA A 162 -25.97 20.38 -10.32
CA ALA A 162 -26.82 19.23 -10.65
C ALA A 162 -27.79 18.82 -9.52
N VAL A 163 -27.54 19.28 -8.29
CA VAL A 163 -28.36 18.95 -7.11
C VAL A 163 -29.83 19.39 -7.28
N PRO A 164 -30.17 20.64 -7.66
CA PRO A 164 -31.58 21.04 -7.80
C PRO A 164 -32.30 20.32 -8.94
N PHE A 165 -31.61 20.00 -10.05
CA PHE A 165 -32.20 19.25 -11.17
C PHE A 165 -32.50 17.79 -10.82
N SER A 166 -31.71 17.17 -9.93
CA SER A 166 -31.96 15.81 -9.47
C SER A 166 -33.23 15.71 -8.60
N HIS A 167 -33.50 16.72 -7.77
CA HIS A 167 -34.73 16.80 -6.98
C HIS A 167 -35.96 17.02 -7.86
N LEU A 168 -35.85 17.86 -8.88
CA LEU A 168 -36.94 18.07 -9.85
C LEU A 168 -37.23 16.80 -10.67
N LYS A 169 -36.19 16.08 -11.12
CA LYS A 169 -36.35 14.79 -11.81
C LYS A 169 -37.06 13.77 -10.92
N ASN A 170 -36.65 13.67 -9.66
CA ASN A 170 -37.26 12.73 -8.71
C ASN A 170 -38.70 13.10 -8.38
N LEU A 171 -39.03 14.39 -8.29
CA LEU A 171 -40.40 14.86 -8.12
C LEU A 171 -41.27 14.51 -9.34
N ILE A 172 -40.79 14.75 -10.55
CA ILE A 172 -41.50 14.41 -11.80
C ILE A 172 -41.69 12.88 -11.91
N LEU A 173 -40.66 12.09 -11.58
CA LEU A 173 -40.76 10.64 -11.56
C LEU A 173 -41.76 10.16 -10.48
N TRP A 174 -41.77 10.79 -9.32
CA TRP A 174 -42.73 10.48 -8.25
C TRP A 174 -44.17 10.84 -8.63
N VAL A 175 -44.40 12.01 -9.22
CA VAL A 175 -45.73 12.43 -9.70
C VAL A 175 -46.20 11.50 -10.82
N SER A 176 -45.35 11.18 -11.80
CA SER A 176 -45.72 10.28 -12.90
C SER A 176 -46.02 8.86 -12.41
N THR A 177 -45.25 8.33 -11.47
CA THR A 177 -45.51 7.01 -10.87
C THR A 177 -46.77 6.99 -10.00
N HIS A 178 -47.09 8.08 -9.29
CA HIS A 178 -48.36 8.21 -8.58
C HIS A 178 -49.55 8.33 -9.53
N LEU A 179 -49.42 9.12 -10.60
CA LEU A 179 -50.47 9.28 -11.59
C LEU A 179 -50.75 7.95 -12.31
N LEU A 180 -49.70 7.21 -12.68
CA LEU A 180 -49.82 5.86 -13.25
C LEU A 180 -50.39 4.84 -12.24
N ARG A 181 -50.10 4.97 -10.95
CA ARG A 181 -50.73 4.14 -9.90
C ARG A 181 -52.21 4.43 -9.75
N VAL A 182 -52.61 5.70 -9.78
CA VAL A 182 -54.03 6.09 -9.69
C VAL A 182 -54.77 5.61 -10.93
N ILE A 183 -54.23 5.83 -12.13
CA ILE A 183 -54.77 5.29 -13.39
C ILE A 183 -54.84 3.75 -13.34
N GLY A 184 -53.79 3.10 -12.83
CA GLY A 184 -53.73 1.65 -12.65
C GLY A 184 -54.75 1.14 -11.62
N GLN A 185 -55.05 1.90 -10.56
CA GLN A 185 -56.08 1.56 -9.57
C GLN A 185 -57.50 1.74 -10.13
N TYR A 186 -57.75 2.77 -10.94
CA TYR A 186 -59.01 2.93 -11.67
C TYR A 186 -59.19 1.86 -12.76
N ALA A 187 -58.12 1.49 -13.46
CA ALA A 187 -58.14 0.41 -14.45
C ALA A 187 -58.31 -0.98 -13.80
N ALA A 188 -57.68 -1.22 -12.63
CA ALA A 188 -57.83 -2.45 -11.86
C ALA A 188 -59.21 -2.56 -11.16
N PHE A 189 -59.86 -1.43 -10.85
CA PHE A 189 -61.24 -1.42 -10.36
C PHE A 189 -62.25 -1.81 -11.46
N LEU A 190 -61.93 -1.56 -12.74
CA LEU A 190 -62.73 -1.96 -13.90
C LEU A 190 -62.32 -3.31 -14.51
N SER A 191 -61.14 -3.83 -14.18
CA SER A 191 -60.66 -5.13 -14.66
C SER A 191 -60.32 -6.03 -13.47
N THR A 192 -61.30 -6.83 -13.08
CA THR A 192 -61.09 -8.02 -12.27
C THR A 192 -60.01 -8.90 -12.90
N SER A 193 -58.91 -9.07 -12.16
CA SER A 193 -58.04 -10.25 -12.03
C SER A 193 -57.48 -10.90 -13.31
N PHE A 194 -56.16 -11.15 -13.37
CA PHE A 194 -55.62 -12.53 -13.55
C PHE A 194 -54.09 -12.67 -13.72
N PHE A 195 -53.29 -11.62 -14.00
CA PHE A 195 -51.90 -11.84 -14.48
C PHE A 195 -50.72 -11.41 -13.59
N SER A 196 -50.91 -11.19 -12.28
CA SER A 196 -49.81 -10.73 -11.43
C SER A 196 -48.94 -11.85 -10.81
N SER A 197 -49.26 -13.13 -11.01
CA SER A 197 -48.59 -14.24 -10.30
C SER A 197 -47.47 -14.97 -11.06
N LEU A 198 -47.10 -14.55 -12.27
CA LEU A 198 -46.26 -15.36 -13.17
C LEU A 198 -44.83 -14.85 -13.43
N ILE A 199 -44.34 -13.85 -12.70
CA ILE A 199 -42.95 -13.40 -12.85
C ILE A 199 -42.29 -13.34 -11.48
N PRO A 200 -41.62 -14.41 -11.01
CA PRO A 200 -40.64 -14.25 -9.94
C PRO A 200 -39.46 -13.42 -10.48
N PRO A 201 -39.01 -12.36 -9.77
CA PRO A 201 -37.80 -11.66 -10.13
C PRO A 201 -36.61 -12.60 -9.89
N THR A 202 -36.02 -13.12 -10.95
CA THR A 202 -34.72 -13.78 -10.87
C THR A 202 -33.67 -12.71 -10.58
N ALA A 203 -33.33 -12.54 -9.31
CA ALA A 203 -32.14 -11.80 -8.92
C ALA A 203 -30.92 -12.62 -9.41
N ALA A 204 -30.27 -12.14 -10.46
CA ALA A 204 -29.00 -12.69 -10.92
C ALA A 204 -27.97 -12.53 -9.79
N TYR A 205 -27.72 -13.62 -9.06
CA TYR A 205 -26.69 -13.71 -8.04
C TYR A 205 -25.33 -13.72 -8.74
N THR A 206 -24.72 -12.53 -8.93
CA THR A 206 -23.28 -12.44 -9.23
C THR A 206 -22.56 -12.41 -7.88
N THR A 207 -21.95 -13.53 -7.48
CA THR A 207 -21.27 -13.66 -6.19
C THR A 207 -19.84 -13.13 -6.17
N THR A 208 -19.35 -12.49 -7.24
CA THR A 208 -17.91 -12.23 -7.38
C THR A 208 -17.43 -10.85 -6.94
N PHE A 209 -18.30 -9.91 -6.54
CA PHE A 209 -17.86 -8.60 -6.05
C PHE A 209 -18.73 -8.11 -4.90
N LYS A 210 -18.62 -8.75 -3.73
CA LYS A 210 -19.03 -8.07 -2.49
C LYS A 210 -18.03 -6.94 -2.27
N THR A 211 -18.48 -5.69 -2.37
CA THR A 211 -17.71 -4.53 -1.92
C THR A 211 -17.20 -4.84 -0.52
N PRO A 212 -15.88 -4.90 -0.27
CA PRO A 212 -15.36 -5.16 1.05
C PRO A 212 -15.98 -4.18 2.03
N ALA A 213 -16.52 -4.68 3.15
CA ALA A 213 -17.04 -3.84 4.22
C ALA A 213 -15.93 -2.86 4.64
N GLY A 214 -16.11 -1.57 4.35
CA GLY A 214 -15.09 -0.54 4.55
C GLY A 214 -14.67 0.26 3.32
N GLY A 215 -15.26 0.03 2.14
CA GLY A 215 -15.02 0.89 0.96
C GLY A 215 -13.60 0.77 0.41
N ARG A 216 -12.94 -0.36 0.64
CA ARG A 216 -11.60 -0.65 0.09
C ARG A 216 -11.74 -1.35 -1.26
N SER A 217 -10.89 -0.99 -2.22
CA SER A 217 -10.86 -1.62 -3.55
C SER A 217 -9.49 -2.23 -3.84
N PRO A 218 -9.43 -3.30 -4.65
CA PRO A 218 -8.16 -3.78 -5.19
C PRO A 218 -7.42 -2.65 -5.90
N CYS A 219 -6.12 -2.56 -5.69
CA CYS A 219 -5.26 -1.57 -6.32
C CYS A 219 -3.85 -2.14 -6.46
N GLN A 220 -3.07 -1.54 -7.36
CA GLN A 220 -1.64 -1.77 -7.37
C GLN A 220 -0.96 -0.81 -6.39
N LYS A 221 -0.13 -1.34 -5.51
CA LYS A 221 0.79 -0.54 -4.67
C LYS A 221 2.22 -0.80 -5.09
N GLN A 222 3.05 0.23 -5.03
CA GLN A 222 4.48 0.10 -5.24
C GLN A 222 5.22 0.65 -4.03
N SER A 223 6.31 -0.03 -3.66
CA SER A 223 7.21 0.44 -2.62
C SER A 223 8.66 0.11 -2.99
N PRO A 224 9.59 1.07 -2.84
CA PRO A 224 11.01 0.77 -2.87
C PRO A 224 11.42 0.04 -1.59
N PHE A 225 12.04 -1.13 -1.75
CA PHE A 225 12.71 -1.86 -0.69
C PHE A 225 14.23 -1.77 -0.87
N TYR A 226 14.94 -1.94 0.24
CA TYR A 226 16.39 -1.92 0.26
C TYR A 226 16.86 -3.32 0.66
N ILE A 227 17.80 -3.88 -0.10
CA ILE A 227 18.34 -5.21 0.15
C ILE A 227 19.86 -5.10 0.23
N ALA A 228 20.43 -5.64 1.29
CA ALA A 228 21.86 -5.68 1.49
C ALA A 228 22.59 -6.38 0.33
N ASP A 229 23.62 -5.73 -0.20
CA ASP A 229 24.52 -6.37 -1.16
C ASP A 229 25.75 -6.93 -0.44
N THR A 230 25.61 -8.17 0.03
CA THR A 230 26.67 -8.87 0.78
C THR A 230 27.83 -9.31 -0.10
N LYS A 231 27.78 -9.14 -1.43
CA LYS A 231 28.93 -9.42 -2.30
C LYS A 231 30.11 -8.50 -2.01
N HIS A 232 29.82 -7.30 -1.49
CA HIS A 232 30.79 -6.33 -1.01
C HIS A 232 31.14 -6.50 0.47
N SER A 233 30.65 -7.53 1.17
CA SER A 233 30.98 -7.78 2.59
C SER A 233 32.48 -8.08 2.82
N LYS A 234 33.25 -8.30 1.75
CA LYS A 234 34.69 -8.48 1.77
C LYS A 234 35.47 -7.15 1.62
N MET A 235 34.80 -6.03 1.36
CA MET A 235 35.44 -4.71 1.43
C MET A 235 35.64 -4.38 2.90
N ALA A 236 36.91 -4.31 3.30
CA ALA A 236 37.33 -3.91 4.64
C ALA A 236 36.67 -2.58 5.04
N SER A 237 36.35 -2.46 6.34
CA SER A 237 35.88 -1.26 7.06
C SER A 237 36.02 0.03 6.25
N ALA A 238 34.98 0.40 5.50
CA ALA A 238 35.01 1.60 4.69
C ALA A 238 34.43 2.74 5.53
N SER A 239 35.25 3.73 5.84
CA SER A 239 34.70 5.05 6.15
C SER A 239 33.80 5.43 4.97
N LEU A 240 32.53 5.75 5.22
CA LEU A 240 31.60 6.12 4.13
C LEU A 240 32.03 7.45 3.49
N LEU A 241 32.76 8.23 4.28
CA LEU A 241 33.38 9.50 3.92
C LEU A 241 34.90 9.31 3.82
N GLU A 242 35.60 10.16 3.05
CA GLU A 242 37.06 10.19 3.09
C GLU A 242 37.54 10.53 4.52
N ALA A 243 38.65 9.96 4.97
CA ALA A 243 39.08 9.95 6.38
C ALA A 243 39.15 11.35 7.03
N ASP A 244 39.34 12.40 6.23
CA ASP A 244 39.45 13.79 6.69
C ASP A 244 38.23 14.66 6.39
N SER A 245 37.18 14.08 5.78
CA SER A 245 35.98 14.82 5.37
C SER A 245 34.85 14.66 6.39
N ALA A 246 34.29 15.79 6.83
CA ALA A 246 33.05 15.85 7.59
C ALA A 246 31.94 16.41 6.70
N GLU A 247 30.81 15.71 6.64
CA GLU A 247 29.69 16.09 5.77
C GLU A 247 28.63 16.85 6.58
N ARG A 248 27.88 17.74 5.89
CA ARG A 248 26.87 18.60 6.50
C ARG A 248 25.48 18.32 5.90
N PRO A 249 24.74 17.33 6.43
CA PRO A 249 23.46 16.89 5.83
C PRO A 249 22.32 17.91 5.96
N CYS A 250 22.44 18.88 6.86
CA CYS A 250 21.44 19.91 7.14
C CYS A 250 21.66 21.14 6.25
N LYS A 251 20.74 21.43 5.31
CA LYS A 251 20.87 22.56 4.37
C LYS A 251 20.67 23.93 5.02
N GLN A 252 19.77 24.02 6.01
CA GLN A 252 19.37 25.30 6.61
C GLN A 252 20.40 25.82 7.63
N ASN A 253 21.05 24.92 8.37
CA ASN A 253 22.07 25.23 9.38
C ASN A 253 23.35 24.41 9.15
N ALA A 254 23.92 24.49 7.95
CA ALA A 254 25.08 23.70 7.55
C ALA A 254 26.29 23.84 8.52
N ALA A 255 26.47 25.02 9.11
CA ALA A 255 27.57 25.26 10.06
C ALA A 255 27.42 24.49 11.39
N GLN A 256 26.22 24.09 11.78
CA GLN A 256 25.92 23.53 13.11
C GLN A 256 25.89 22.00 13.15
N CYS A 257 25.91 21.35 11.98
CA CYS A 257 25.88 19.90 11.90
C CYS A 257 26.96 19.36 10.96
N ALA A 258 28.04 18.86 11.55
CA ALA A 258 29.11 18.16 10.85
C ALA A 258 29.22 16.74 11.42
N ILE A 259 29.14 15.75 10.54
CA ILE A 259 29.19 14.34 10.93
C ILE A 259 30.23 13.56 10.13
N ARG A 260 30.77 12.53 10.77
CA ARG A 260 31.56 11.46 10.16
C ARG A 260 30.78 10.15 10.29
N VAL A 261 30.72 9.38 9.22
CA VAL A 261 29.97 8.12 9.23
C VAL A 261 30.85 6.96 8.79
N TYR A 262 30.79 5.89 9.56
CA TYR A 262 31.49 4.64 9.33
C TYR A 262 30.48 3.51 9.19
N ALA A 263 30.72 2.58 8.27
CA ALA A 263 29.90 1.39 8.11
C ALA A 263 30.78 0.15 8.00
N ASN A 264 30.41 -0.92 8.70
CA ASN A 264 31.13 -2.18 8.62
C ASN A 264 30.19 -3.39 8.79
N TRP A 265 30.33 -4.37 7.91
CA TRP A 265 29.57 -5.63 8.00
C TRP A 265 30.09 -6.47 9.16
N ILE A 266 29.18 -7.01 9.96
CA ILE A 266 29.55 -7.94 11.03
C ILE A 266 29.75 -9.32 10.39
N GLU A 267 30.98 -9.83 10.50
CA GLU A 267 31.36 -11.11 9.92
C GLU A 267 30.39 -12.24 10.30
N LYS A 268 30.03 -13.08 9.31
CA LYS A 268 29.18 -14.27 9.47
C LYS A 268 27.73 -13.97 9.88
N THR A 269 27.29 -12.72 9.82
CA THR A 269 25.91 -12.29 10.09
C THR A 269 25.33 -11.49 8.93
N ASN A 270 24.04 -11.18 8.99
CA ASN A 270 23.37 -10.26 8.07
C ASN A 270 23.34 -8.80 8.59
N LEU A 271 24.08 -8.50 9.65
CA LEU A 271 24.04 -7.20 10.32
C LEU A 271 25.13 -6.25 9.81
N LEU A 272 24.75 -4.98 9.63
CA LEU A 272 25.65 -3.86 9.34
C LEU A 272 25.75 -2.95 10.56
N LEU A 273 26.96 -2.71 11.05
CA LEU A 273 27.22 -1.69 12.06
C LEU A 273 27.44 -0.34 11.37
N VAL A 274 26.62 0.65 11.73
CA VAL A 274 26.75 2.04 11.28
C VAL A 274 27.05 2.90 12.50
N VAL A 275 28.14 3.67 12.42
CA VAL A 275 28.56 4.59 13.49
C VAL A 275 28.56 6.00 12.93
N VAL A 276 27.76 6.87 13.55
CA VAL A 276 27.69 8.29 13.24
C VAL A 276 28.37 9.05 14.38
N SER A 277 29.48 9.70 14.09
CA SER A 277 30.20 10.58 15.01
C SER A 277 29.95 12.03 14.63
N GLN A 278 29.61 12.86 15.60
CA GLN A 278 29.45 14.30 15.43
C GLN A 278 30.53 15.04 16.22
N ASP A 279 30.96 16.21 15.74
CA ASP A 279 31.97 17.03 16.43
C ASP A 279 31.38 17.63 17.72
N GLN A 280 32.24 17.96 18.71
CA GLN A 280 31.82 18.36 20.07
C GLN A 280 30.89 19.59 20.12
N GLN A 281 30.94 20.46 19.10
CA GLN A 281 30.14 21.69 19.01
C GLN A 281 28.91 21.53 18.11
N SER A 282 28.68 20.36 17.54
CA SER A 282 27.60 20.10 16.60
C SER A 282 26.38 19.47 17.29
N SER A 283 25.19 19.91 16.90
CA SER A 283 23.90 19.43 17.42
C SER A 283 23.02 18.98 16.26
N CYS A 284 23.36 17.85 15.67
CA CYS A 284 22.71 17.39 14.43
C CYS A 284 21.33 16.77 14.65
N TYR A 285 21.05 16.27 15.85
CA TYR A 285 19.89 15.43 16.13
C TYR A 285 18.67 16.19 16.64
N ASP A 286 18.72 17.52 16.62
CA ASP A 286 17.57 18.38 16.92
C ASP A 286 16.72 18.56 15.64
N GLU A 287 15.51 18.02 15.63
CA GLU A 287 14.59 18.08 14.49
C GLU A 287 14.21 19.51 14.11
N THR A 288 14.27 20.45 15.06
CA THR A 288 13.98 21.86 14.79
C THR A 288 15.10 22.54 13.99
N GLN A 289 16.34 22.08 14.17
CA GLN A 289 17.52 22.62 13.50
C GLN A 289 17.84 21.89 12.20
N CYS A 290 17.44 20.61 12.11
CA CYS A 290 17.71 19.74 10.97
C CYS A 290 16.47 18.90 10.60
N PRO A 291 15.46 19.51 9.94
CA PRO A 291 14.27 18.79 9.51
C PRO A 291 14.60 17.76 8.42
N MET A 292 13.79 16.70 8.33
CA MET A 292 13.85 15.74 7.21
C MET A 292 13.60 16.45 5.87
N SER A 293 14.13 15.89 4.77
CA SER A 293 13.77 16.43 3.46
C SER A 293 12.32 16.16 3.09
N SER A 294 11.74 17.11 2.36
CA SER A 294 10.46 16.97 1.70
C SER A 294 10.65 17.30 0.21
N PRO A 295 10.51 16.33 -0.71
CA PRO A 295 10.23 14.89 -0.48
C PRO A 295 11.42 14.15 0.14
N THR A 296 11.16 12.98 0.74
CA THR A 296 12.22 12.16 1.33
C THR A 296 13.17 11.64 0.24
N ILE A 297 14.48 11.70 0.49
CA ILE A 297 15.51 11.20 -0.44
C ILE A 297 15.43 9.68 -0.56
N VAL A 298 15.07 9.02 0.54
CA VAL A 298 14.93 7.58 0.65
C VAL A 298 13.46 7.25 0.93
N PRO A 299 12.58 7.28 -0.09
CA PRO A 299 11.21 6.82 0.06
C PRO A 299 11.17 5.39 0.59
N PHE A 300 10.20 5.12 1.44
CA PHE A 300 9.87 3.79 1.96
C PHE A 300 8.40 3.82 2.38
N SER A 301 7.50 3.51 1.45
CA SER A 301 6.07 3.48 1.69
C SER A 301 5.39 2.73 0.56
N PHE A 302 4.33 1.99 0.89
CA PHE A 302 3.43 1.44 -0.12
C PHE A 302 2.47 2.51 -0.59
N GLU A 303 2.83 3.14 -1.70
CA GLU A 303 1.99 4.16 -2.33
C GLU A 303 1.12 3.52 -3.42
N PRO A 304 -0.16 3.93 -3.54
CA PRO A 304 -0.99 3.48 -4.63
C PRO A 304 -0.41 3.99 -5.94
N VAL A 305 -0.32 3.12 -6.94
CA VAL A 305 -0.03 3.55 -8.31
C VAL A 305 -1.26 4.30 -8.81
N VAL A 306 -1.15 5.63 -8.91
CA VAL A 306 -2.23 6.46 -9.43
C VAL A 306 -2.20 6.33 -10.96
N ASP A 307 -3.06 5.46 -11.48
CA ASP A 307 -3.39 5.46 -12.91
C ASP A 307 -4.08 6.79 -13.24
N SER A 308 -3.30 7.77 -13.69
CA SER A 308 -3.75 9.10 -14.12
C SER A 308 -4.64 9.08 -15.38
N THR A 309 -5.18 7.92 -15.77
CA THR A 309 -5.82 7.72 -17.08
C THR A 309 -7.18 7.04 -17.05
N ALA A 310 -7.83 6.88 -15.89
CA ALA A 310 -9.22 6.41 -15.83
C ALA A 310 -10.22 7.31 -16.60
N ASP A 311 -9.82 8.53 -17.00
CA ASP A 311 -10.63 9.46 -17.79
C ASP A 311 -10.26 9.58 -19.28
N LYS A 312 -9.22 8.91 -19.78
CA LYS A 312 -8.99 8.84 -21.23
C LYS A 312 -9.72 7.63 -21.79
N LYS A 313 -11.00 7.81 -22.11
CA LYS A 313 -11.74 6.92 -23.02
C LYS A 313 -10.86 6.66 -24.24
N MET A 314 -10.43 5.41 -24.38
CA MET A 314 -9.68 4.91 -25.52
C MET A 314 -10.61 4.94 -26.75
N HIS A 315 -10.62 6.06 -27.47
CA HIS A 315 -11.13 6.08 -28.83
C HIS A 315 -10.09 5.36 -29.69
N ILE A 316 -10.32 4.07 -29.96
CA ILE A 316 -9.65 3.36 -31.03
C ILE A 316 -10.24 3.89 -32.33
N SER A 317 -9.68 4.99 -32.82
CA SER A 317 -9.78 5.35 -34.23
C SER A 317 -8.43 5.03 -34.83
N GLY A 318 -8.41 4.11 -35.81
CA GLY A 318 -7.19 3.64 -36.47
C GLY A 318 -6.35 4.81 -36.95
N ALA A 319 -5.22 5.03 -36.28
CA ALA A 319 -4.24 6.02 -36.67
C ALA A 319 -2.91 5.29 -36.89
N THR A 320 -2.47 5.33 -38.15
CA THR A 320 -1.18 4.86 -38.64
C THR A 320 -0.05 5.49 -37.83
N ILE A 321 0.77 4.65 -37.20
CA ILE A 321 1.92 5.07 -36.40
C ILE A 321 2.95 5.71 -37.34
N THR A 322 3.24 6.99 -37.13
CA THR A 322 4.47 7.62 -37.64
C THR A 322 5.39 7.88 -36.45
N ASN A 323 6.62 7.42 -36.57
CA ASN A 323 7.66 7.48 -35.55
C ASN A 323 7.99 8.94 -35.19
N GLY A 324 7.98 9.28 -33.89
CA GLY A 324 8.59 10.55 -33.46
C GLY A 324 8.06 11.22 -32.20
N SER A 325 7.42 10.53 -31.26
CA SER A 325 7.16 11.12 -29.93
C SER A 325 7.51 10.16 -28.80
N GLU A 326 8.33 10.67 -27.90
CA GLU A 326 8.76 10.09 -26.63
C GLU A 326 7.51 9.85 -25.77
N LEU A 327 6.98 8.63 -25.87
CA LEU A 327 5.79 8.20 -25.14
C LEU A 327 6.22 7.71 -23.76
N ASP A 328 5.58 8.22 -22.71
CA ASP A 328 5.73 7.79 -21.32
C ASP A 328 5.81 6.24 -21.24
N PRO A 329 6.89 5.66 -20.68
CA PRO A 329 7.11 4.21 -20.70
C PRO A 329 6.08 3.41 -19.89
N LEU A 330 5.24 4.09 -19.11
CA LEU A 330 4.18 3.49 -18.30
C LEU A 330 2.93 3.11 -19.11
N LEU A 331 2.72 3.68 -20.31
CA LEU A 331 1.45 3.52 -21.02
C LEU A 331 1.32 2.20 -21.82
N CYS A 332 2.42 1.46 -22.01
CA CYS A 332 2.44 0.23 -22.82
C CYS A 332 3.42 -0.84 -22.31
N GLN A 333 3.82 -0.82 -21.04
CA GLN A 333 4.88 -1.72 -20.55
C GLN A 333 4.50 -3.22 -20.56
N TYR A 334 3.20 -3.53 -20.57
CA TYR A 334 2.68 -4.90 -20.56
C TYR A 334 2.22 -5.43 -21.93
N SER A 335 2.40 -4.67 -23.01
CA SER A 335 1.99 -5.11 -24.36
C SER A 335 2.94 -6.14 -24.98
N VAL A 336 4.13 -6.31 -24.42
CA VAL A 336 5.06 -7.39 -24.79
C VAL A 336 4.81 -8.56 -23.82
N PRO A 337 4.05 -9.59 -24.23
CA PRO A 337 3.80 -10.73 -23.36
C PRO A 337 5.13 -11.40 -23.01
N THR A 338 5.34 -11.67 -21.73
CA THR A 338 6.31 -12.68 -21.30
C THR A 338 5.99 -13.99 -21.99
N GLN A 339 7.03 -14.78 -22.33
CA GLN A 339 6.90 -16.02 -23.10
C GLN A 339 5.69 -16.83 -22.64
N ARG A 340 4.68 -16.93 -23.50
CA ARG A 340 3.47 -17.71 -23.25
C ARG A 340 3.45 -18.87 -24.21
N LYS A 341 3.22 -20.08 -23.69
CA LYS A 341 2.92 -21.23 -24.53
C LYS A 341 1.56 -21.00 -25.17
N ASN A 342 1.53 -20.94 -26.50
CA ASN A 342 0.28 -20.83 -27.24
C ASN A 342 -0.55 -22.11 -27.07
N VAL A 343 -1.87 -21.96 -27.12
CA VAL A 343 -2.80 -23.10 -27.12
C VAL A 343 -2.49 -23.95 -28.36
N LEU A 344 -2.21 -25.24 -28.15
CA LEU A 344 -1.76 -26.15 -29.21
C LEU A 344 -2.88 -26.49 -30.20
N GLN A 345 -4.13 -26.54 -29.74
CA GLN A 345 -5.29 -26.81 -30.56
C GLN A 345 -6.46 -26.00 -30.00
N CYS A 346 -6.98 -25.08 -30.80
CA CYS A 346 -8.27 -24.44 -30.55
C CYS A 346 -9.29 -25.21 -31.39
N ILE A 347 -10.11 -26.03 -30.75
CA ILE A 347 -11.27 -26.62 -31.40
C ILE A 347 -12.28 -25.48 -31.50
N LYS A 348 -12.35 -24.85 -32.66
CA LYS A 348 -13.49 -24.00 -33.00
C LYS A 348 -14.61 -24.94 -33.41
N GLU A 349 -15.79 -24.74 -32.84
CA GLU A 349 -17.02 -25.48 -33.19
C GLU A 349 -17.53 -25.06 -34.57
N ASP A 350 -16.67 -25.04 -35.59
CA ASP A 350 -17.11 -24.90 -36.99
C ASP A 350 -17.78 -26.21 -37.51
N ASP A 351 -17.79 -27.27 -36.68
CA ASP A 351 -18.46 -28.55 -36.93
C ASP A 351 -19.77 -28.71 -36.12
N VAL A 352 -20.21 -27.69 -35.38
CA VAL A 352 -21.54 -27.67 -34.77
C VAL A 352 -22.37 -26.61 -35.49
N ASP A 353 -23.39 -27.07 -36.20
CA ASP A 353 -24.35 -26.25 -36.93
C ASP A 353 -24.93 -25.19 -35.97
N GLU A 354 -24.41 -23.96 -36.04
CA GLU A 354 -24.76 -22.79 -35.21
C GLU A 354 -26.27 -22.47 -35.28
N SER A 355 -26.95 -23.04 -36.28
CA SER A 355 -28.40 -23.04 -36.48
C SER A 355 -29.19 -23.79 -35.39
N THR A 356 -28.54 -24.61 -34.56
CA THR A 356 -29.18 -25.41 -33.49
C THR A 356 -29.03 -24.82 -32.09
N LEU A 357 -28.28 -23.71 -31.94
CA LEU A 357 -28.20 -23.01 -30.67
C LEU A 357 -29.51 -22.23 -30.43
N PRO A 358 -30.18 -22.39 -29.27
CA PRO A 358 -31.39 -21.64 -28.97
C PRO A 358 -31.01 -20.20 -28.62
N CYS A 359 -30.74 -19.38 -29.64
CA CYS A 359 -30.98 -17.95 -29.53
C CYS A 359 -32.49 -17.82 -29.31
N SER A 360 -32.89 -17.36 -28.12
CA SER A 360 -34.28 -17.04 -27.80
C SER A 360 -34.85 -16.19 -28.93
N ILE A 361 -35.65 -16.79 -29.81
CA ILE A 361 -36.49 -16.07 -30.74
C ILE A 361 -37.51 -15.40 -29.84
N SER A 362 -37.20 -14.18 -29.43
CA SER A 362 -38.20 -13.24 -28.98
C SER A 362 -39.24 -13.21 -30.09
N SER A 363 -40.37 -13.82 -29.79
CA SER A 363 -41.54 -13.87 -30.64
C SER A 363 -41.71 -12.50 -31.28
N ARG A 364 -41.70 -12.46 -32.62
CA ARG A 364 -42.17 -11.33 -33.40
C ARG A 364 -43.49 -10.88 -32.76
N ILE A 365 -43.46 -9.75 -32.05
CA ILE A 365 -44.67 -9.06 -31.66
C ILE A 365 -45.27 -8.63 -32.98
N HIS A 366 -46.30 -9.36 -33.41
CA HIS A 366 -47.20 -8.90 -34.44
C HIS A 366 -47.63 -7.49 -34.05
N SER A 367 -47.46 -6.58 -35.01
CA SER A 367 -48.11 -5.28 -35.04
C SER A 367 -49.50 -5.37 -34.42
N ILE A 368 -49.66 -4.82 -33.22
CA ILE A 368 -50.98 -4.53 -32.68
C ILE A 368 -51.56 -3.50 -33.65
N PRO A 369 -52.64 -3.79 -34.39
CA PRO A 369 -53.22 -2.79 -35.27
C PRO A 369 -53.69 -1.63 -34.41
N ALA A 370 -53.48 -0.40 -34.89
CA ALA A 370 -53.89 0.87 -34.28
C ALA A 370 -55.41 1.02 -34.02
N PHE A 371 -56.17 -0.08 -34.11
CA PHE A 371 -57.61 -0.17 -33.94
C PHE A 371 -58.04 -0.29 -32.48
N SER A 372 -57.16 -0.71 -31.55
CA SER A 372 -57.52 -0.83 -30.12
C SER A 372 -57.54 0.52 -29.39
N TYR A 373 -56.77 1.51 -29.84
CA TYR A 373 -56.77 2.86 -29.28
C TYR A 373 -58.00 3.67 -29.70
N PHE A 374 -58.54 3.44 -30.90
CA PHE A 374 -59.74 4.13 -31.37
C PHE A 374 -61.02 3.67 -30.64
N LEU A 375 -61.11 2.40 -30.25
CA LEU A 375 -62.29 1.89 -29.53
C LEU A 375 -62.36 2.40 -28.07
N SER A 376 -61.19 2.59 -27.44
CA SER A 376 -61.07 3.13 -26.08
C SER A 376 -61.46 4.61 -26.00
N VAL A 377 -61.11 5.41 -27.02
CA VAL A 377 -61.47 6.84 -27.08
C VAL A 377 -62.95 7.03 -27.42
N PHE A 378 -63.53 6.19 -28.29
CA PHE A 378 -64.96 6.26 -28.62
C PHE A 378 -65.89 5.86 -27.46
N LEU A 379 -65.51 4.86 -26.66
CA LEU A 379 -66.29 4.47 -25.48
C LEU A 379 -66.20 5.51 -24.35
N PHE A 380 -65.09 6.25 -24.23
CA PHE A 380 -64.96 7.31 -23.24
C PHE A 380 -65.80 8.55 -23.59
N VAL A 381 -65.94 8.89 -24.89
CA VAL A 381 -66.78 10.02 -25.34
C VAL A 381 -68.28 9.71 -25.21
N ILE A 382 -68.70 8.45 -25.34
CA ILE A 382 -70.12 8.07 -25.18
C ILE A 382 -70.55 8.06 -23.70
N VAL A 383 -69.65 7.74 -22.77
CA VAL A 383 -69.97 7.74 -21.33
C VAL A 383 -69.98 9.15 -20.73
N VAL A 384 -69.17 10.07 -21.25
CA VAL A 384 -69.14 11.48 -20.78
C VAL A 384 -70.34 12.30 -21.28
N ASN A 385 -71.08 11.85 -22.29
CA ASN A 385 -72.24 12.57 -22.82
C ASN A 385 -73.61 12.09 -22.27
N ASN A 386 -73.63 11.21 -21.26
CA ASN A 386 -74.85 10.74 -20.60
C ASN A 386 -74.77 10.75 -19.06
N PHE A 387 -73.97 11.64 -18.48
CA PHE A 387 -74.04 12.04 -17.07
C PHE A 387 -73.87 13.54 -16.90
#